data_AF-A0A0A9XZX6-F1
#
_entry.id   AF-A0A0A9XZX6-F1
#
_cell.length_a   1.000
_cell.length_b   1.000
_cell.length_c   1.000
_cell.angle_alpha   90.00
_cell.angle_beta   90.00
_cell.angle_gamma   90.00
#
_symmetry.space_group_name_H-M   'P 1'
#
loop_
_entity.id
_entity.type
_entity.pdbx_description
1 polymer ?
#
loop_
_entity_poly.entity_id
_entity_poly.type
_entity_poly.pdbx_seq_one_letter_code
_entity_poly.pdbx_strand_id
1 'polypeptide(L)'
;LKSQSAKLERIDNRYRRRNLIFTGIKYELNADLGRMIQRFIAEVLQVSPDPVIEEIIPLGRGPNKPLLVKFSNSNNVISVLKSTGRLRNTNYGVSRDYSDEIRESRRYLFLVRRE
;
A
#
# COMPACT_ATOMS: atom_id res chain seq x y z
N LEU A 1 22.28 22.60 -2.90
CA LEU A 1 21.09 22.16 -3.67
C LEU A 1 20.96 20.63 -3.70
N LYS A 2 21.93 19.86 -4.24
CA LYS A 2 21.87 18.38 -4.28
C LYS A 2 21.74 17.66 -2.91
N SER A 3 22.29 18.21 -1.81
CA SER A 3 22.19 17.55 -0.49
C SER A 3 20.84 17.78 0.21
N GLN A 4 20.14 18.88 -0.08
CA GLN A 4 18.83 19.17 0.51
C GLN A 4 17.74 18.29 -0.11
N SER A 5 17.78 18.06 -1.42
CA SER A 5 16.86 17.14 -2.09
C SER A 5 16.99 15.71 -1.56
N ALA A 6 18.20 15.21 -1.38
CA ALA A 6 18.45 13.87 -0.83
C ALA A 6 17.92 13.70 0.60
N LYS A 7 17.98 14.76 1.43
CA LYS A 7 17.42 14.72 2.79
C LYS A 7 15.88 14.66 2.76
N LEU A 8 15.25 15.46 1.90
CA LEU A 8 13.79 15.47 1.74
C LEU A 8 13.29 14.11 1.24
N GLU A 9 13.96 13.54 0.25
CA GLU A 9 13.63 12.24 -0.32
C GLU A 9 13.74 11.11 0.73
N ARG A 10 14.79 11.13 1.58
CA ARG A 10 14.92 10.17 2.70
C ARG A 10 13.78 10.28 3.71
N ILE A 11 13.30 11.50 3.98
CA ILE A 11 12.18 11.73 4.88
C ILE A 11 10.88 11.22 4.26
N ASP A 12 10.61 11.55 3.00
CA ASP A 12 9.44 11.09 2.25
C ASP A 12 9.41 9.55 2.18
N ASN A 13 10.53 8.93 1.80
CA ASN A 13 10.68 7.48 1.77
C ASN A 13 10.44 6.86 3.16
N ARG A 14 10.87 7.51 4.25
CA ARG A 14 10.60 7.03 5.61
C ARG A 14 9.13 7.10 5.97
N TYR A 15 8.42 8.13 5.50
CA TYR A 15 6.98 8.27 5.70
C TYR A 15 6.21 7.21 4.91
N ARG A 16 6.48 7.07 3.61
CA ARG A 16 5.85 6.08 2.73
C ARG A 16 6.11 4.63 3.11
N ARG A 17 7.16 4.35 3.91
CA ARG A 17 7.46 2.98 4.39
C ARG A 17 6.33 2.35 5.20
N ARG A 18 5.40 3.14 5.73
CA ARG A 18 4.25 2.66 6.48
C ARG A 18 2.97 2.61 5.64
N ASN A 19 3.07 2.80 4.33
CA ASN A 19 1.94 2.91 3.45
C ASN A 19 1.83 1.68 2.54
N LEU A 20 0.59 1.27 2.27
CA LEU A 20 0.24 0.34 1.21
C LEU A 20 -0.88 0.91 0.35
N ILE A 21 -0.90 0.51 -0.91
CA ILE A 21 -1.96 0.83 -1.86
C ILE A 21 -2.76 -0.44 -2.10
N PHE A 22 -4.04 -0.40 -1.74
CA PHE A 22 -5.01 -1.46 -1.98
C PHE A 22 -5.80 -1.16 -3.26
N THR A 23 -5.87 -2.12 -4.18
CA THR A 23 -6.59 -2.01 -5.46
C THR A 23 -7.65 -3.10 -5.58
N GLY A 24 -8.71 -2.84 -6.35
CA GLY A 24 -9.80 -3.78 -6.56
C GLY A 24 -10.84 -3.82 -5.43
N ILE A 25 -10.68 -3.01 -4.38
CA ILE A 25 -11.65 -2.88 -3.29
C ILE A 25 -12.87 -2.13 -3.79
N LYS A 26 -14.06 -2.72 -3.62
CA LYS A 26 -15.32 -2.08 -3.95
C LYS A 26 -15.91 -1.37 -2.73
N TYR A 27 -16.25 -0.10 -2.85
CA TYR A 27 -16.81 0.72 -1.78
C TYR A 27 -17.66 1.87 -2.31
N GLU A 28 -18.64 2.30 -1.52
CA GLU A 28 -19.45 3.49 -1.77
C GLU A 28 -18.81 4.74 -1.14
N LEU A 29 -19.16 5.93 -1.63
CA LEU A 29 -18.55 7.20 -1.21
C LEU A 29 -18.62 7.46 0.30
N ASN A 30 -19.66 6.97 0.98
CA ASN A 30 -19.89 7.18 2.41
C ASN A 30 -19.58 5.93 3.26
N ALA A 31 -18.90 4.93 2.69
CA ALA A 31 -18.57 3.71 3.41
C ALA A 31 -17.48 3.94 4.46
N ASP A 32 -17.55 3.19 5.57
CA ASP A 32 -16.46 3.11 6.55
C ASP A 32 -15.30 2.31 5.95
N LEU A 33 -14.38 3.03 5.30
CA LEU A 33 -13.19 2.45 4.67
C LEU A 33 -12.27 1.77 5.70
N GLY A 34 -12.23 2.28 6.94
CA GLY A 34 -11.41 1.75 8.03
C GLY A 34 -11.81 0.32 8.34
N ARG A 35 -13.08 0.14 8.69
CA ARG A 35 -13.63 -1.18 8.99
C ARG A 35 -13.59 -2.12 7.78
N MET A 36 -13.82 -1.60 6.58
CA MET A 36 -13.74 -2.40 5.35
C MET A 36 -12.33 -2.95 5.11
N ILE A 37 -11.30 -2.11 5.20
CA ILE A 37 -9.91 -2.56 5.02
C ILE A 37 -9.48 -3.49 6.15
N GLN A 38 -9.88 -3.24 7.40
CA GLN A 38 -9.62 -4.17 8.50
C GLN A 38 -10.23 -5.55 8.23
N ARG A 39 -11.50 -5.60 7.84
CA ARG A 39 -12.16 -6.86 7.46
C ARG A 39 -11.46 -7.53 6.28
N PHE A 40 -11.07 -6.79 5.26
CA PHE A 40 -10.30 -7.34 4.15
C PHE A 40 -8.97 -7.96 4.62
N ILE A 41 -8.24 -7.27 5.50
CA ILE A 41 -6.97 -7.78 6.04
C ILE A 41 -7.18 -9.05 6.89
N ALA A 42 -8.22 -9.08 7.72
CA ALA A 42 -8.52 -10.22 8.58
C ALA A 42 -9.08 -11.41 7.79
N GLU A 43 -10.08 -11.19 6.94
CA GLU A 43 -10.84 -12.24 6.27
C GLU A 43 -10.15 -12.74 4.99
N VAL A 44 -9.58 -11.83 4.17
CA VAL A 44 -8.96 -12.19 2.88
C VAL A 44 -7.46 -12.46 3.03
N LEU A 45 -6.74 -11.59 3.75
CA LEU A 45 -5.30 -11.75 3.93
C LEU A 45 -4.93 -12.64 5.12
N GLN A 46 -5.88 -12.93 6.02
CA GLN A 46 -5.66 -13.75 7.22
C GLN A 46 -4.47 -13.27 8.06
N VAL A 47 -4.35 -11.96 8.23
CA VAL A 47 -3.31 -11.35 9.07
C VAL A 47 -3.87 -11.15 10.48
N SER A 48 -3.19 -11.71 11.47
CA SER A 48 -3.49 -11.51 12.90
C SER A 48 -2.18 -11.29 13.67
N PRO A 49 -2.14 -10.39 14.67
CA PRO A 49 -3.21 -9.48 15.09
C PRO A 49 -3.55 -8.43 14.02
N ASP A 50 -4.73 -7.83 14.13
CA ASP A 50 -5.20 -6.81 13.19
C ASP A 50 -4.24 -5.61 13.16
N PRO A 51 -3.71 -5.25 11.98
CA PRO A 51 -2.86 -4.09 11.83
C PRO A 51 -3.58 -2.80 12.22
N VAL A 52 -2.92 -1.98 13.03
CA VAL A 52 -3.42 -0.65 13.37
C VAL A 52 -3.25 0.29 12.18
N ILE A 53 -4.39 0.80 11.68
CA ILE A 53 -4.50 1.76 10.59
C ILE A 53 -4.60 3.17 11.19
N GLU A 54 -3.77 4.08 10.70
CA GLU A 54 -3.79 5.50 11.08
C GLU A 54 -4.71 6.31 10.17
N GLU A 55 -4.67 6.03 8.86
CA GLU A 55 -5.37 6.84 7.86
C GLU A 55 -5.65 6.04 6.60
N ILE A 56 -6.76 6.34 5.92
CA ILE A 56 -7.10 5.81 4.60
C ILE A 56 -7.47 6.96 3.67
N ILE A 57 -6.82 7.03 2.51
CA ILE A 57 -7.01 8.09 1.52
C ILE A 57 -7.33 7.45 0.16
N PRO A 58 -8.50 7.73 -0.44
CA PRO A 58 -8.77 7.37 -1.83
C PRO A 58 -7.83 8.10 -2.80
N LEU A 59 -7.14 7.35 -3.66
CA LEU A 59 -6.26 7.87 -4.72
C LEU A 59 -7.06 8.20 -5.98
N GLY A 60 -8.02 9.12 -5.84
CA GLY A 60 -8.87 9.59 -6.93
C GLY A 60 -10.28 9.98 -6.47
N ARG A 61 -11.07 10.50 -7.40
CA ARG A 61 -12.48 10.86 -7.14
C ARG A 61 -13.40 9.69 -7.51
N GLY A 62 -14.41 9.45 -6.68
CA GLY A 62 -15.44 8.43 -6.91
C GLY A 62 -15.20 7.11 -6.16
N PRO A 63 -16.15 6.16 -6.28
CA PRO A 63 -16.05 4.85 -5.66
C PRO A 63 -14.99 3.97 -6.33
N ASN A 64 -14.56 2.93 -5.62
CA ASN A 64 -13.69 1.86 -6.13
C ASN A 64 -12.31 2.34 -6.65
N LYS A 65 -11.81 3.47 -6.14
CA LYS A 65 -10.45 3.93 -6.45
C LYS A 65 -9.43 3.20 -5.55
N PRO A 66 -8.17 3.12 -5.97
CA PRO A 66 -7.12 2.60 -5.09
C PRO A 66 -7.11 3.34 -3.76
N LEU A 67 -6.93 2.62 -2.66
CA LEU A 67 -6.89 3.20 -1.32
C LEU A 67 -5.44 3.20 -0.83
N LEU A 68 -4.92 4.38 -0.50
CA LEU A 68 -3.68 4.53 0.25
C LEU A 68 -4.00 4.32 1.72
N VAL A 69 -3.44 3.29 2.32
CA VAL A 69 -3.63 2.92 3.72
C VAL A 69 -2.32 3.17 4.46
N LYS A 70 -2.36 4.04 5.47
CA LYS A 70 -1.24 4.34 6.35
C LYS A 70 -1.38 3.52 7.63
N PHE A 71 -0.33 2.79 7.98
CA PHE A 71 -0.27 1.98 9.19
C PHE A 71 0.58 2.65 10.25
N SER A 72 0.33 2.31 11.52
CA SER A 72 1.08 2.91 12.63
C SER A 72 2.58 2.62 12.61
N ASN A 73 2.97 1.45 12.09
CA ASN A 73 4.34 1.02 12.04
C ASN A 73 4.64 0.18 10.78
N SER A 74 5.93 -0.01 10.50
CA SER A 74 6.38 -0.79 9.34
C SER A 74 6.15 -2.30 9.50
N ASN A 75 6.02 -2.82 10.72
CA ASN A 75 5.80 -4.25 10.95
C ASN A 75 4.41 -4.67 10.46
N ASN A 76 3.40 -3.82 10.65
CA ASN A 76 2.07 -3.97 10.08
C ASN A 76 2.10 -4.08 8.55
N VAL A 77 2.94 -3.27 7.90
CA VAL A 77 3.08 -3.36 6.45
C VAL A 77 3.74 -4.67 6.03
N ILE A 78 4.77 -5.11 6.76
CA ILE A 78 5.48 -6.36 6.47
C ILE A 78 4.53 -7.55 6.63
N SER A 79 3.71 -7.60 7.68
CA SER A 79 2.76 -8.70 7.90
C SER A 79 1.73 -8.79 6.77
N VAL A 80 1.15 -7.64 6.37
CA VAL A 80 0.22 -7.57 5.24
C VAL A 80 0.88 -8.02 3.95
N LEU A 81 2.08 -7.51 3.63
CA LEU A 81 2.79 -7.86 2.39
C LEU A 81 3.11 -9.35 2.29
N LYS A 82 3.53 -9.98 3.39
CA LYS A 82 3.81 -11.42 3.43
C LYS A 82 2.58 -12.26 3.08
N SER A 83 1.39 -11.78 3.41
CA SER A 83 0.12 -12.47 3.12
C SER A 83 -0.41 -12.26 1.71
N THR A 84 0.17 -11.35 0.91
CA THR A 84 -0.36 -11.00 -0.43
C THR A 84 -0.31 -12.14 -1.44
N GLY A 85 0.45 -13.22 -1.19
CA GLY A 85 0.40 -14.43 -2.00
C GLY A 85 -1.01 -15.03 -2.13
N ARG A 86 -1.89 -14.79 -1.14
CA ARG A 86 -3.30 -15.21 -1.15
C ARG A 86 -4.15 -14.47 -2.18
N LEU A 87 -3.68 -13.34 -2.70
CA LEU A 87 -4.40 -12.55 -3.70
C LEU A 87 -4.19 -13.06 -5.13
N ARG A 88 -3.36 -14.09 -5.32
CA ARG A 88 -3.17 -14.71 -6.65
C ARG A 88 -4.52 -15.17 -7.20
N ASN A 89 -4.76 -14.91 -8.48
CA ASN A 89 -6.01 -15.20 -9.19
C ASN A 89 -7.25 -14.46 -8.65
N THR A 90 -7.05 -13.41 -7.86
CA THR A 90 -8.12 -12.47 -7.47
C THR A 90 -7.98 -11.16 -8.24
N ASN A 91 -9.02 -10.33 -8.19
CA ASN A 91 -8.98 -8.96 -8.73
C ASN A 91 -8.40 -7.95 -7.73
N TYR A 92 -7.94 -8.40 -6.57
CA TYR A 92 -7.37 -7.54 -5.53
C TYR A 92 -5.86 -7.39 -5.72
N GLY A 93 -5.35 -6.21 -5.40
CA GLY A 93 -3.93 -5.96 -5.34
C GLY A 93 -3.56 -5.22 -4.07
N VAL A 94 -2.37 -5.54 -3.54
CA VAL A 94 -1.76 -4.79 -2.45
C VAL A 94 -0.32 -4.53 -2.85
N SER A 95 0.02 -3.26 -2.97
CA SER A 95 1.35 -2.82 -3.39
C SER A 95 1.89 -1.75 -2.46
N ARG A 96 3.19 -1.50 -2.58
CA ARG A 96 3.88 -0.50 -1.78
C ARG A 96 3.75 0.88 -2.41
N ASP A 97 3.50 1.87 -1.57
CA ASP A 97 3.59 3.28 -1.96
C ASP A 97 5.06 3.68 -2.05
N TYR A 98 5.60 3.69 -3.27
CA TYR A 98 6.96 4.17 -3.55
C TYR A 98 6.91 5.59 -4.12
N SER A 99 7.99 6.34 -3.93
CA SER A 99 8.26 7.54 -4.73
C SER A 99 8.41 7.18 -6.20
N ASP A 100 8.22 8.14 -7.09
CA ASP A 100 8.30 7.90 -8.53
C ASP A 100 9.70 7.41 -8.97
N GLU A 101 10.75 7.97 -8.37
CA GLU A 101 12.14 7.52 -8.59
C GLU A 101 12.35 6.03 -8.26
N ILE A 102 11.77 5.55 -7.14
CA ILE A 102 11.85 4.14 -6.77
C ILE A 102 10.95 3.29 -7.69
N ARG A 103 9.78 3.79 -8.11
CA ARG A 103 8.92 3.08 -9.07
C ARG A 103 9.64 2.88 -10.40
N GLU A 104 10.30 3.91 -10.93
CA GLU A 104 11.10 3.84 -12.15
C GLU A 104 12.26 2.86 -12.01
N SER A 105 13.03 2.95 -10.92
CA SER A 105 14.14 2.02 -10.64
C SER A 105 13.67 0.56 -10.62
N ARG A 106 12.49 0.29 -10.02
CA ARG A 106 11.91 -1.06 -10.00
C ARG A 106 11.41 -1.51 -11.37
N ARG A 107 10.89 -0.60 -12.20
CA ARG A 107 10.48 -0.90 -13.57
C ARG A 107 11.66 -1.46 -14.37
N TYR A 108 12.83 -0.81 -14.29
CA TYR A 108 14.05 -1.31 -14.94
C TYR A 108 14.46 -2.68 -14.41
N LEU A 109 14.43 -2.90 -13.10
CA LEU A 109 14.76 -4.19 -12.51
C LEU A 109 13.84 -5.34 -12.97
N PHE A 110 12.55 -5.06 -13.18
CA PHE A 110 11.62 -6.06 -13.72
C PHE A 110 11.81 -6.34 -15.20
N LEU A 111 12.36 -5.40 -15.98
CA LEU A 111 12.73 -5.67 -17.37
C LEU A 111 13.90 -6.64 -17.44
N VAL A 112 14.96 -6.41 -16.63
CA VAL A 112 16.15 -7.28 -16.59
C VAL A 112 15.84 -8.70 -16.12
N ARG A 113 14.91 -8.88 -15.17
CA ARG A 113 14.54 -10.22 -14.65
C ARG A 113 13.73 -11.09 -15.61
N ARG A 114 13.28 -10.55 -16.74
CA ARG A 114 12.47 -11.27 -17.73
C ARG A 114 13.30 -11.88 -18.86
N GLU A 115 14.60 -11.58 -18.89
CA GLU A 115 15.63 -12.22 -19.72
C GLU A 115 16.24 -13.41 -18.95
#